data_AF-A0A822DUI1-F1
#
_entry.id   AF-A0A822DUI1-F1
#
_cell.length_a   1.000
_cell.length_b   1.000
_cell.length_c   1.000
_cell.angle_alpha   90.00
_cell.angle_beta   90.00
_cell.angle_gamma   90.00
#
_symmetry.space_group_name_H-M   'P 1'
#
loop_
_entity.id
_entity.type
_entity.pdbx_description
1 polymer ?
#
loop_
_entity_poly.entity_id
_entity_poly.type
_entity_poly.pdbx_seq_one_letter_code
_entity_poly.pdbx_strand_id
1 'polypeptide(L)'
;MPLNRTAAEQPVRSNTYRLHEFDPTSYDWNDWEVLFDTYIDVEGITDDNKKRNLLITALDVQPFKTLISVCKPKKPTECSYSEIIQKLRTNYARVTFASTERINFFATRQSSSQTLTDFANTLRDKSVTCKFPNDFYENALIAAFVGGLKNEHVRKHLMQQNLETFEQTLNAARIFESVLI
;
A
#
# COMPACT_ATOMS: atom_id res chain seq x y z
N MET A 1 15.69 -11.69 60.67
CA MET A 1 16.26 -11.38 59.35
C MET A 1 15.20 -11.66 58.30
N PRO A 2 14.64 -10.66 57.60
CA PRO A 2 13.64 -10.89 56.58
C PRO A 2 14.27 -11.15 55.21
N LEU A 3 13.67 -12.11 54.49
CA LEU A 3 13.92 -12.47 53.10
C LEU A 3 13.60 -11.29 52.18
N ASN A 4 14.60 -10.77 51.48
CA ASN A 4 14.38 -9.79 50.42
C ASN A 4 14.23 -10.55 49.10
N ARG A 5 12.98 -10.85 48.69
CA ARG A 5 12.67 -11.27 47.33
C ARG A 5 12.44 -10.00 46.51
N THR A 6 13.46 -9.60 45.76
CA THR A 6 13.32 -8.57 44.73
C THR A 6 12.34 -9.10 43.67
N ALA A 7 11.13 -8.55 43.64
CA ALA A 7 10.22 -8.75 42.53
C ALA A 7 10.89 -8.14 41.29
N ALA A 8 11.10 -8.95 40.26
CA ALA A 8 11.53 -8.47 38.97
C ALA A 8 10.39 -7.62 38.39
N GLU A 9 10.53 -6.30 38.44
CA GLU A 9 9.66 -5.39 37.71
C GLU A 9 9.81 -5.70 36.22
N GLN A 10 8.77 -6.28 35.64
CA GLN A 10 8.68 -6.42 34.19
C GLN A 10 8.58 -5.01 33.60
N PRO A 11 9.38 -4.68 32.57
CA PRO A 11 9.36 -3.34 31.99
C PRO A 11 7.97 -3.06 31.44
N VAL A 12 7.36 -1.97 31.92
CA VAL A 12 6.12 -1.42 31.37
C VAL A 12 6.40 -1.13 29.89
N ARG A 13 5.82 -1.94 28.99
CA ARG A 13 5.88 -1.68 27.55
C ARG A 13 5.23 -0.32 27.31
N SER A 14 6.04 0.70 27.07
CA SER A 14 5.57 2.01 26.63
C SER A 14 4.94 1.82 25.27
N ASN A 15 3.61 1.80 25.23
CA ASN A 15 2.82 1.55 24.02
C ASN A 15 2.89 2.79 23.14
N THR A 16 4.01 2.93 22.41
CA THR A 16 4.31 4.10 21.58
C THR A 16 3.70 4.02 20.19
N TYR A 17 3.22 2.84 19.78
CA TYR A 17 2.59 2.60 18.49
C TYR A 17 1.09 2.39 18.66
N ARG A 18 0.31 3.43 18.36
CA ARG A 18 -1.17 3.30 18.35
C ARG A 18 -1.61 2.93 16.94
N LEU A 19 -2.15 1.73 16.79
CA LEU A 19 -2.87 1.35 15.58
C LEU A 19 -4.07 2.29 15.38
N HIS A 20 -4.17 2.88 14.19
CA HIS A 20 -5.34 3.67 13.80
C HIS A 20 -6.51 2.76 13.49
N GLU A 21 -7.70 3.13 13.95
CA GLU A 21 -8.93 2.41 13.61
C GLU A 21 -9.18 2.48 12.10
N PHE A 22 -9.70 1.40 11.52
CA PHE A 22 -10.14 1.37 10.14
C PHE A 22 -11.42 2.16 10.01
N ASP A 23 -11.33 3.27 9.28
CA ASP A 23 -12.45 4.04 8.78
C ASP A 23 -12.37 4.08 7.24
N PRO A 24 -13.40 3.57 6.52
CA PRO A 24 -13.41 3.53 5.06
C PRO A 24 -13.51 4.91 4.40
N THR A 25 -13.79 5.98 5.17
CA THR A 25 -13.72 7.35 4.66
C THR A 25 -12.32 7.94 4.72
N SER A 26 -11.47 7.39 5.58
CA SER A 26 -10.10 7.85 5.81
C SER A 26 -9.04 6.96 5.15
N TYR A 27 -9.30 5.65 4.97
CA TYR A 27 -8.34 4.68 4.43
C TYR A 27 -8.91 3.82 3.29
N ASP A 28 -8.07 3.49 2.30
CA ASP A 28 -8.29 2.29 1.48
C ASP A 28 -8.03 1.04 2.33
N TRP A 29 -8.84 0.01 2.14
CA TRP A 29 -8.70 -1.23 2.90
C TRP A 29 -7.32 -1.86 2.74
N ASN A 30 -6.75 -1.89 1.52
CA ASN A 30 -5.48 -2.58 1.29
C ASN A 30 -4.32 -1.86 1.99
N ASP A 31 -4.33 -0.53 2.00
CA ASP A 31 -3.32 0.28 2.68
C ASP A 31 -3.42 0.11 4.20
N TRP A 32 -4.64 0.12 4.74
CA TRP A 32 -4.86 -0.09 6.17
C TRP A 32 -4.52 -1.51 6.61
N GLU A 33 -4.76 -2.51 5.77
CA GLU A 33 -4.39 -3.89 6.04
C GLU A 33 -2.87 -4.07 6.16
N VAL A 34 -2.08 -3.39 5.31
CA VAL A 34 -0.61 -3.36 5.46
C VAL A 34 -0.19 -2.73 6.79
N LEU A 35 -0.85 -1.63 7.20
CA LEU A 35 -0.60 -1.00 8.51
C LEU A 35 -0.93 -1.96 9.67
N PHE A 36 -2.03 -2.70 9.56
CA PHE A 36 -2.46 -3.68 10.55
C PHE A 36 -1.48 -4.85 10.67
N ASP A 37 -1.04 -5.41 9.55
CA ASP A 37 -0.06 -6.49 9.51
C ASP A 37 1.28 -6.04 10.10
N THR A 38 1.73 -4.83 9.75
CA THR A 38 2.94 -4.23 10.31
C THR A 38 2.85 -4.05 11.84
N TYR A 39 1.69 -3.61 12.35
CA TYR A 39 1.46 -3.48 13.79
C TYR A 39 1.52 -4.85 14.50
N ILE A 40 0.91 -5.89 13.93
CA ILE A 40 0.97 -7.26 14.44
C ILE A 40 2.42 -7.74 14.54
N ASP A 41 3.22 -7.48 13.51
CA ASP A 41 4.61 -7.92 13.43
C ASP A 41 5.48 -7.22 14.48
N VAL A 42 5.32 -5.90 14.64
CA VAL A 42 6.02 -5.11 15.67
C VAL A 42 5.66 -5.60 17.09
N GLU A 43 4.39 -5.91 17.34
CA GLU A 43 3.93 -6.42 18.63
C GLU A 43 4.26 -7.92 18.84
N GLY A 44 4.81 -8.60 17.83
CA GLY A 44 5.18 -10.02 17.88
C GLY A 44 3.99 -10.95 18.06
N ILE A 45 2.84 -10.60 17.48
CA ILE A 45 1.58 -11.33 17.68
C ILE A 45 1.46 -12.46 16.68
N THR A 46 1.58 -13.70 17.15
CA THR A 46 1.49 -14.90 16.30
C THR A 46 0.18 -15.68 16.45
N ASP A 47 -0.51 -15.54 17.59
CA ASP A 47 -1.77 -16.25 17.85
C ASP A 47 -2.94 -15.68 17.05
N ASP A 48 -3.59 -16.52 16.24
CA ASP A 48 -4.69 -16.15 15.35
C ASP A 48 -5.92 -15.62 16.10
N ASN A 49 -6.19 -16.12 17.32
CA ASN A 49 -7.31 -15.61 18.12
C ASN A 49 -7.05 -14.16 18.57
N LYS A 50 -5.81 -13.85 18.95
CA LYS A 50 -5.37 -12.51 19.30
C LYS A 50 -5.38 -11.58 18.09
N LYS A 51 -4.88 -12.03 16.94
CA LYS A 51 -4.97 -11.28 15.66
C LYS A 51 -6.41 -10.94 15.32
N ARG A 52 -7.30 -11.93 15.36
CA ARG A 52 -8.75 -11.75 15.13
C ARG A 52 -9.34 -10.72 16.08
N ASN A 53 -9.09 -10.85 17.37
CA ASN A 53 -9.67 -9.95 18.36
C ASN A 53 -9.15 -8.52 18.18
N LEU A 54 -7.87 -8.35 17.88
CA LEU A 54 -7.28 -7.05 17.57
C LEU A 54 -7.88 -6.42 16.32
N LEU A 55 -8.04 -7.20 15.25
CA LEU A 55 -8.68 -6.74 14.03
C LEU A 55 -10.08 -6.21 14.32
N ILE A 56 -10.88 -6.97 15.07
CA ILE A 56 -12.25 -6.56 15.45
C ILE A 56 -12.23 -5.25 16.25
N THR A 57 -11.30 -5.09 17.20
CA THR A 57 -11.20 -3.87 18.02
C THR A 57 -10.63 -2.68 17.26
N ALA A 58 -10.00 -2.91 16.12
CA ALA A 58 -9.40 -1.88 15.29
C ALA A 58 -10.36 -1.39 14.19
N LEU A 59 -11.63 -1.78 14.22
CA LEU A 59 -12.65 -1.28 13.30
C LEU A 59 -13.42 -0.12 13.92
N ASP A 60 -13.66 0.94 13.15
CA ASP A 60 -14.62 1.96 13.54
C ASP A 60 -16.07 1.40 13.49
N VAL A 61 -17.03 2.17 14.00
CA VAL A 61 -18.43 1.79 14.20
C VAL A 61 -19.08 1.20 12.95
N GLN A 62 -18.84 1.77 11.77
CA GLN A 62 -19.47 1.30 10.53
C GLN A 62 -18.90 -0.04 10.06
N PRO A 63 -17.57 -0.21 9.89
CA PRO A 63 -16.96 -1.52 9.60
C PRO A 63 -17.28 -2.61 10.60
N PHE A 64 -17.32 -2.30 11.89
CA PHE A 64 -17.70 -3.25 12.91
C PHE A 64 -19.14 -3.77 12.73
N LYS A 65 -20.11 -2.87 12.43
CA LYS A 65 -21.51 -3.26 12.16
C LYS A 65 -21.63 -4.13 10.91
N THR A 66 -20.92 -3.78 9.84
CA THR A 66 -20.86 -4.59 8.62
C THR A 66 -20.34 -5.98 8.92
N LEU A 67 -19.23 -6.09 9.66
CA LEU A 67 -18.65 -7.37 10.05
C LEU A 67 -19.65 -8.26 10.81
N ILE A 68 -20.39 -7.70 11.78
CA ILE A 68 -21.44 -8.44 12.50
C ILE A 68 -22.49 -8.98 11.52
N SER A 69 -22.93 -8.17 10.56
CA SER A 69 -23.94 -8.56 9.57
C SER A 69 -23.45 -9.72 8.70
N VAL A 70 -22.24 -9.60 8.14
CA VAL A 70 -21.68 -10.61 7.21
C VAL A 70 -21.18 -11.88 7.89
N CYS A 71 -21.05 -11.89 9.21
CA CYS A 71 -20.73 -13.09 10.00
C CYS A 71 -21.95 -13.92 10.40
N LYS A 72 -23.17 -13.39 10.27
CA LYS A 72 -24.39 -14.14 10.64
C LYS A 72 -24.46 -15.49 9.89
N PRO A 73 -24.89 -16.57 10.57
CA PRO A 73 -25.47 -16.61 11.93
C PRO A 73 -24.45 -16.60 13.08
N LYS A 74 -23.15 -16.69 12.81
CA LYS A 74 -22.08 -16.68 13.81
C LYS A 74 -21.78 -15.27 14.31
N LYS A 75 -21.15 -15.15 15.48
CA LYS A 75 -20.48 -13.93 15.94
C LYS A 75 -19.11 -13.81 15.29
N PRO A 76 -18.57 -12.59 15.09
CA PRO A 76 -17.21 -12.41 14.59
C PRO A 76 -16.16 -13.18 15.40
N THR A 77 -16.30 -13.25 16.72
CA THR A 77 -15.37 -13.99 17.61
C THR A 77 -15.41 -15.52 17.44
N GLU A 78 -16.42 -16.05 16.74
CA GLU A 78 -16.56 -17.48 16.43
C GLU A 78 -16.02 -17.83 15.03
N CYS A 79 -15.61 -16.83 14.26
CA CYS A 79 -14.90 -16.99 12.99
C CYS A 79 -13.39 -17.09 13.20
N SER A 80 -12.69 -17.67 12.24
CA SER A 80 -11.23 -17.59 12.14
C SER A 80 -10.78 -16.20 11.69
N TYR A 81 -9.52 -15.86 11.95
CA TYR A 81 -8.91 -14.60 11.49
C TYR A 81 -8.99 -14.46 9.96
N SER A 82 -8.65 -15.53 9.23
CA SER A 82 -8.68 -15.54 7.77
C SER A 82 -10.09 -15.32 7.20
N GLU A 83 -11.12 -15.92 7.81
CA GLU A 83 -12.51 -15.68 7.42
C GLU A 83 -12.93 -14.22 7.62
N ILE A 84 -12.54 -13.58 8.74
CA ILE A 84 -12.85 -12.17 9.00
C ILE A 84 -12.16 -11.27 8.00
N ILE A 85 -10.85 -11.44 7.79
CA ILE A 85 -10.09 -10.66 6.82
C ILE A 85 -10.72 -10.76 5.44
N GLN A 86 -11.07 -11.97 4.99
CA GLN A 86 -11.67 -12.15 3.68
C GLN A 86 -13.04 -11.45 3.57
N LYS A 87 -13.87 -11.53 4.61
CA LYS A 87 -15.17 -10.83 4.65
C LYS A 87 -14.99 -9.31 4.58
N LEU A 88 -14.02 -8.75 5.31
CA LEU A 88 -13.76 -7.31 5.28
C LEU A 88 -13.19 -6.86 3.93
N ARG A 89 -12.23 -7.59 3.36
CA ARG A 89 -11.73 -7.38 1.99
C ARG A 89 -12.86 -7.32 0.98
N THR A 90 -13.79 -8.29 1.00
CA THR A 90 -14.91 -8.31 0.06
C THR A 90 -15.85 -7.09 0.18
N ASN A 91 -15.96 -6.48 1.36
CA ASN A 91 -16.85 -5.33 1.57
C ASN A 91 -16.15 -3.98 1.39
N TYR A 92 -14.85 -3.90 1.69
CA TYR A 92 -14.13 -2.63 1.80
C TYR A 92 -12.98 -2.46 0.81
N ALA A 93 -12.40 -3.54 0.29
CA ALA A 93 -11.38 -3.41 -0.73
C ALA A 93 -12.03 -2.95 -2.03
N ARG A 94 -11.47 -1.93 -2.66
CA ARG A 94 -11.87 -1.53 -4.02
C ARG A 94 -11.66 -2.71 -4.97
N VAL A 95 -12.71 -3.10 -5.69
CA VAL A 95 -12.57 -4.06 -6.79
C VAL A 95 -11.82 -3.37 -7.92
N THR A 96 -10.53 -3.68 -8.04
CA THR A 96 -9.69 -3.25 -9.15
C THR A 96 -9.36 -4.45 -10.03
N PHE A 97 -9.63 -4.32 -11.33
CA PHE A 97 -9.21 -5.32 -12.30
C PHE A 97 -7.80 -4.95 -12.74
N ALA A 98 -6.80 -5.72 -12.31
CA ALA A 98 -5.40 -5.46 -12.62
C ALA A 98 -5.17 -5.19 -14.13
N SER A 99 -5.86 -5.91 -15.01
CA SER A 99 -5.81 -5.66 -16.46
C SER A 99 -6.28 -4.27 -16.85
N THR A 100 -7.41 -3.80 -16.32
CA THR A 100 -7.94 -2.46 -16.58
C THR A 100 -7.01 -1.39 -16.03
N GLU A 101 -6.49 -1.58 -14.82
CA GLU A 101 -5.53 -0.66 -14.20
C GLU A 101 -4.24 -0.55 -15.02
N ARG A 102 -3.72 -1.67 -15.52
CA ARG A 102 -2.55 -1.70 -16.40
C ARG A 102 -2.80 -0.97 -17.72
N ILE A 103 -3.98 -1.15 -18.34
CA ILE A 103 -4.35 -0.41 -19.56
C ILE A 103 -4.36 1.09 -19.28
N ASN A 104 -5.01 1.52 -18.19
CA ASN A 104 -5.07 2.92 -17.80
C ASN A 104 -3.67 3.50 -17.47
N PHE A 105 -2.83 2.72 -16.80
CA PHE A 105 -1.46 3.07 -16.47
C PHE A 105 -0.63 3.33 -17.74
N PHE A 106 -0.59 2.38 -18.69
CA PHE A 106 0.15 2.56 -19.94
C PHE A 106 -0.46 3.61 -20.88
N ALA A 107 -1.75 3.93 -20.72
CA ALA A 107 -2.42 5.02 -21.44
C ALA A 107 -2.14 6.42 -20.82
N THR A 108 -1.55 6.50 -19.63
CA THR A 108 -1.29 7.78 -18.97
C THR A 108 -0.28 8.60 -19.76
N ARG A 109 -0.53 9.91 -19.91
CA ARG A 109 0.34 10.87 -20.62
C ARG A 109 0.66 12.06 -19.72
N GLN A 110 1.85 12.61 -19.88
CA GLN A 110 2.28 13.82 -19.19
C GLN A 110 1.46 15.02 -19.64
N SER A 111 0.84 15.75 -18.70
CA SER A 111 0.16 17.01 -18.98
C SER A 111 1.15 18.13 -19.36
N SER A 112 0.69 19.13 -20.11
CA SER A 112 1.45 20.34 -20.42
C SER A 112 1.95 21.07 -19.18
N SER A 113 1.18 21.04 -18.08
CA SER A 113 1.52 21.68 -16.80
C SER A 113 2.40 20.83 -15.88
N GLN A 114 2.53 19.52 -16.11
CA GLN A 114 3.30 18.64 -15.23
C GLN A 114 4.79 18.70 -15.52
N THR A 115 5.60 18.78 -14.46
CA THR A 115 7.05 18.52 -14.54
C THR A 115 7.32 17.02 -14.74
N LEU A 116 8.56 16.65 -15.07
CA LEU A 116 8.97 15.24 -15.13
C LEU A 116 8.77 14.52 -13.80
N THR A 117 9.02 15.21 -12.68
CA THR A 117 8.86 14.65 -11.33
C THR A 117 7.40 14.39 -11.01
N ASP A 118 6.51 15.34 -11.32
CA ASP A 118 5.07 15.18 -11.05
C ASP A 118 4.50 14.02 -11.85
N PHE A 119 4.95 13.88 -13.11
CA PHE A 119 4.54 12.79 -13.96
C PHE A 119 5.04 11.43 -13.46
N ALA A 120 6.30 11.36 -13.03
CA ALA A 120 6.85 10.15 -12.42
C ALA A 120 6.08 9.74 -11.16
N ASN A 121 5.72 10.69 -10.30
CA ASN A 121 4.92 10.42 -9.11
C ASN A 121 3.50 9.94 -9.47
N THR A 122 2.86 10.58 -10.46
CA THR A 122 1.55 10.13 -10.97
C THR A 122 1.57 8.67 -11.43
N LEU A 123 2.64 8.24 -12.10
CA LEU A 123 2.78 6.85 -12.53
C LEU A 123 3.01 5.91 -11.35
N ARG A 124 3.84 6.29 -10.37
CA ARG A 124 4.02 5.49 -9.14
C ARG A 124 2.68 5.26 -8.44
N ASP A 125 1.89 6.31 -8.26
CA ASP A 125 0.57 6.21 -7.62
C ASP A 125 -0.37 5.28 -8.39
N LYS A 126 -0.41 5.39 -9.73
CA LYS A 126 -1.22 4.51 -10.59
C LYS A 126 -0.73 3.06 -10.62
N SER A 127 0.56 2.82 -10.36
CA SER A 127 1.13 1.46 -10.40
C SER A 127 0.66 0.58 -9.24
N VAL A 128 0.23 1.18 -8.11
CA VAL A 128 -0.17 0.49 -6.88
C VAL A 128 -1.26 -0.55 -7.14
N THR A 129 -2.27 -0.21 -7.96
CA THR A 129 -3.41 -1.09 -8.27
C THR A 129 -3.16 -2.04 -9.44
N CYS A 130 -2.05 -1.85 -10.18
CA CYS A 130 -1.73 -2.63 -11.37
C CYS A 130 -1.26 -4.06 -11.05
N LYS A 131 -0.82 -4.32 -9.81
CA LYS A 131 -0.31 -5.63 -9.36
C LYS A 131 0.75 -6.17 -10.32
N PHE A 132 1.74 -5.35 -10.67
CA PHE A 132 2.85 -5.80 -11.51
C PHE A 132 3.71 -6.82 -10.74
N PRO A 133 4.20 -7.89 -11.38
CA PRO A 133 5.26 -8.72 -10.82
C PRO A 133 6.50 -7.89 -10.45
N ASN A 134 7.18 -8.24 -9.36
CA ASN A 134 8.33 -7.46 -8.86
C ASN A 134 9.45 -7.34 -9.90
N ASP A 135 9.69 -8.40 -10.67
CA ASP A 135 10.67 -8.47 -11.76
C ASP A 135 10.28 -7.65 -13.01
N PHE A 136 9.02 -7.19 -13.09
CA PHE A 136 8.51 -6.37 -14.19
C PHE A 136 8.18 -4.92 -13.79
N TYR A 137 8.13 -4.62 -12.49
CA TYR A 137 7.70 -3.32 -11.96
C TYR A 137 8.51 -2.14 -12.54
N GLU A 138 9.84 -2.24 -12.51
CA GLU A 138 10.75 -1.22 -13.06
C GLU A 138 10.52 -1.01 -14.55
N ASN A 139 10.48 -2.12 -15.32
CA ASN A 139 10.24 -2.08 -16.77
C ASN A 139 8.90 -1.44 -17.12
N ALA A 140 7.84 -1.71 -16.34
CA ALA A 140 6.53 -1.11 -16.52
C ALA A 140 6.58 0.42 -16.33
N LEU A 141 7.23 0.90 -15.25
CA LEU A 141 7.40 2.32 -14.98
C LEU A 141 8.20 3.03 -16.06
N ILE A 142 9.32 2.44 -16.48
CA ILE A 142 10.17 2.99 -17.56
C ILE A 142 9.36 3.11 -18.85
N ALA A 143 8.67 2.04 -19.27
CA ALA A 143 7.89 2.03 -20.50
C ALA A 143 6.74 3.05 -20.48
N ALA A 144 6.00 3.14 -19.37
CA ALA A 144 4.90 4.10 -19.23
C ALA A 144 5.39 5.55 -19.18
N PHE A 145 6.50 5.81 -18.48
CA PHE A 145 7.08 7.14 -18.41
C PHE A 145 7.61 7.58 -19.77
N VAL A 146 8.53 6.83 -20.38
CA VAL A 146 9.10 7.17 -21.69
C VAL A 146 7.99 7.30 -22.74
N GLY A 147 7.06 6.34 -22.82
CA GLY A 147 5.95 6.39 -23.75
C GLY A 147 4.95 7.51 -23.49
N GLY A 148 4.91 8.04 -22.26
CA GLY A 148 3.98 9.08 -21.84
C GLY A 148 4.52 10.50 -21.83
N LEU A 149 5.82 10.69 -22.06
CA LEU A 149 6.46 12.02 -22.08
C LEU A 149 5.88 12.93 -23.17
N LYS A 150 5.65 14.20 -22.81
CA LYS A 150 5.19 15.24 -23.76
C LYS A 150 6.32 15.78 -24.63
N ASN A 151 7.55 15.81 -24.09
CA ASN A 151 8.71 16.33 -24.80
C ASN A 151 9.31 15.25 -25.69
N GLU A 152 9.08 15.37 -26.99
CA GLU A 152 9.54 14.44 -28.03
C GLU A 152 11.07 14.27 -28.07
N HIS A 153 11.84 15.30 -27.74
CA HIS A 153 13.30 15.24 -27.74
C HIS A 153 13.81 14.41 -26.56
N VAL A 154 13.28 14.66 -25.36
CA VAL A 154 13.59 13.87 -24.16
C VAL A 154 13.17 12.42 -24.37
N ARG A 155 11.97 12.17 -24.92
CA ARG A 155 11.51 10.81 -25.21
C ARG A 155 12.46 10.06 -26.14
N LYS A 156 12.82 10.65 -27.28
CA LYS A 156 13.74 10.03 -28.25
C LYS A 156 15.11 9.74 -27.64
N HIS A 157 15.62 10.67 -26.82
CA HIS A 157 16.89 10.48 -26.12
C HIS A 157 16.85 9.25 -25.20
N LEU A 158 15.80 9.10 -24.39
CA LEU A 158 15.66 7.97 -23.46
C LEU A 158 15.46 6.63 -24.19
N MET A 159 14.75 6.61 -25.32
CA MET A 159 14.56 5.39 -26.13
C MET A 159 15.87 4.82 -26.70
N GLN A 160 16.95 5.59 -26.70
CA GLN A 160 18.27 5.17 -27.16
C GLN A 160 19.20 4.71 -26.03
N GLN A 161 18.71 4.68 -24.79
CA GLN A 161 19.48 4.28 -23.61
C GLN A 161 19.05 2.91 -23.10
N ASN A 162 20.02 2.16 -22.56
CA ASN A 162 19.72 0.98 -21.75
C ASN A 162 19.44 1.44 -20.31
N LEU A 163 18.16 1.50 -19.97
CA LEU A 163 17.66 1.95 -18.67
C LEU A 163 17.19 0.74 -17.87
N GLU A 164 17.80 0.48 -16.72
CA GLU A 164 17.48 -0.68 -15.88
C GLU A 164 16.56 -0.30 -14.72
N THR A 165 16.61 0.95 -14.26
CA THR A 165 15.81 1.45 -13.15
C THR A 165 15.07 2.73 -13.51
N PHE A 166 13.92 2.92 -12.86
CA PHE A 166 13.08 4.08 -13.06
C PHE A 166 13.73 5.36 -12.53
N GLU A 167 14.52 5.27 -11.46
CA GLU A 167 15.28 6.41 -10.94
C GLU A 167 16.36 6.88 -11.93
N GLN A 168 17.13 5.96 -12.52
CA GLN A 168 18.09 6.30 -13.58
C GLN A 168 17.39 6.98 -14.76
N THR A 169 16.24 6.45 -15.18
CA THR A 169 15.43 7.02 -16.27
C THR A 169 15.00 8.45 -15.99
N LEU A 170 14.47 8.72 -14.78
CA LEU A 170 14.03 10.05 -14.38
C LEU A 170 15.20 11.05 -14.32
N ASN A 171 16.36 10.62 -13.82
CA ASN A 171 17.55 11.46 -13.75
C ASN A 171 18.09 11.79 -15.15
N ALA A 172 18.19 10.79 -16.05
CA ALA A 172 18.58 11.01 -17.43
C ALA A 172 17.63 12.00 -18.14
N ALA A 173 16.33 11.87 -17.90
CA ALA A 173 15.32 12.76 -18.46
C ALA A 173 15.52 14.22 -18.00
N ARG A 174 15.72 14.43 -16.69
CA ARG A 174 15.95 15.77 -16.10
C ARG A 174 17.22 16.43 -16.62
N ILE A 175 18.32 15.67 -16.69
CA ILE A 175 19.60 16.16 -17.20
C ILE A 175 19.41 16.64 -18.64
N PHE A 176 18.81 15.82 -19.50
CA PHE A 176 18.61 16.18 -20.90
C PHE A 176 17.63 17.34 -21.08
N GLU A 177 16.53 17.38 -20.31
CA GLU A 177 15.58 18.49 -20.35
C GLU A 177 16.22 19.83 -19.97
N SER A 178 17.13 19.84 -18.99
CA SER A 178 17.84 21.06 -18.57
C SER A 178 18.80 21.63 -19.64
N VAL A 179 19.22 20.83 -20.61
CA VAL A 179 20.09 21.24 -21.72
C VAL A 179 19.28 21.80 -22.90
N LEU A 180 17.97 21.53 -22.94
CA LEU A 180 17.07 22.00 -24.01
C LEU A 180 16.41 23.36 -23.73
N ILE A 181 16.51 23.84 -22.49
CA ILE A 181 15.95 25.12 -22.01
C ILE A 181 17.07 26.16 -21.98
#